data_AF-A0A1J8PU71-F1
#
_entry.id   AF-A0A1J8PU71-F1
#
_cell.length_a   1.000
_cell.length_b   1.000
_cell.length_c   1.000
_cell.angle_alpha   90.00
_cell.angle_beta   90.00
_cell.angle_gamma   90.00
#
_symmetry.space_group_name_H-M   'P 1'
#
loop_
_entity.id
_entity.type
_entity.pdbx_description
1 polymer ?
#
loop_
_entity_poly.entity_id
_entity_poly.type
_entity_poly.pdbx_seq_one_letter_code
_entity_poly.pdbx_strand_id
1 'polypeptide(L)'
;HPSTRQDLLQKLEVAGFGKQQLNSLKKLINAENSDLFDVLEYVFNSDFQLMTRQERVSEARAKILFSLNEVQQEFIEFVLSKYIESGVEELKRSQLSTLLTIKYQSLEDAKEV
;
A
#
# COMPACT_ATOMS: atom_id res chain seq x y z
N HIS A 1 10.11 2.26 17.37
CA HIS A 1 8.89 2.00 16.56
C HIS A 1 8.85 2.94 15.36
N PRO A 2 8.68 2.46 14.12
CA PRO A 2 8.39 3.31 12.96
C PRO A 2 6.94 3.81 13.04
N SER A 3 6.70 5.09 12.70
CA SER A 3 5.36 5.70 12.67
C SER A 3 4.65 5.51 11.33
N THR A 4 5.42 5.33 10.26
CA THR A 4 4.89 5.07 8.92
C THR A 4 5.57 3.87 8.28
N ARG A 5 4.94 3.28 7.25
CA ARG A 5 5.57 2.23 6.44
C ARG A 5 6.85 2.71 5.76
N GLN A 6 6.89 3.99 5.38
CA GLN A 6 8.08 4.60 4.79
C GLN A 6 9.23 4.66 5.81
N ASP A 7 8.95 5.02 7.07
CA ASP A 7 9.96 5.03 8.13
C ASP A 7 10.52 3.63 8.38
N LEU A 8 9.67 2.60 8.31
CA LEU A 8 10.11 1.21 8.42
C LEU A 8 11.06 0.85 7.27
N LEU A 9 10.66 1.13 6.03
CA LEU A 9 11.49 0.83 4.84
C LEU A 9 12.86 1.50 4.92
N GLN A 10 12.91 2.77 5.33
CA GLN A 10 14.17 3.49 5.50
C GLN A 10 15.06 2.87 6.58
N LYS A 11 14.48 2.46 7.71
CA LYS A 11 15.24 1.81 8.79
C LYS A 11 15.77 0.44 8.37
N LEU A 12 14.98 -0.34 7.62
CA LEU A 12 15.42 -1.62 7.06
C LEU A 12 16.56 -1.42 6.06
N GLU A 13 16.46 -0.41 5.20
CA GLU A 13 17.53 -0.06 4.25
C GLU A 13 18.84 0.31 4.97
N VAL A 14 18.78 1.14 6.00
CA VAL A 14 19.95 1.48 6.84
C VAL A 14 20.54 0.24 7.53
N ALA A 15 19.71 -0.74 7.88
CA ALA A 15 20.14 -2.01 8.45
C ALA A 15 20.67 -3.03 7.41
N GLY A 16 20.74 -2.66 6.12
CA GLY A 16 21.23 -3.52 5.03
C GLY A 16 20.14 -4.33 4.31
N PHE A 17 18.87 -4.12 4.65
CA PHE A 17 17.71 -4.76 4.03
C PHE A 17 16.99 -3.79 3.09
N GLY A 18 17.67 -3.42 2.01
CA GLY A 18 17.11 -2.56 0.97
C GLY A 18 16.04 -3.25 0.12
N LYS A 19 15.47 -2.50 -0.82
CA LYS A 19 14.38 -2.96 -1.70
C LYS A 19 14.67 -4.29 -2.39
N GLN A 20 15.91 -4.51 -2.85
CA GLN A 20 16.28 -5.77 -3.51
C GLN A 20 16.20 -6.97 -2.55
N GLN A 21 16.73 -6.82 -1.33
CA GLN A 21 16.70 -7.88 -0.31
C GLN A 21 15.25 -8.21 0.08
N LEU A 22 14.42 -7.19 0.28
CA LEU A 22 13.00 -7.37 0.63
C LEU A 22 12.22 -8.05 -0.51
N ASN A 23 12.50 -7.70 -1.77
CA ASN A 23 11.87 -8.35 -2.92
C ASN A 23 12.33 -9.81 -3.08
N SER A 24 13.60 -10.11 -2.83
CA SER A 24 14.11 -11.49 -2.82
C SER A 24 13.45 -12.31 -1.71
N LEU A 25 13.27 -11.72 -0.52
CA LEU A 25 12.55 -12.37 0.58
C LEU A 25 11.11 -12.71 0.20
N LYS A 26 10.37 -11.75 -0.38
CA LYS A 26 9.00 -11.98 -0.87
C LYS A 26 8.91 -13.15 -1.83
N LYS A 27 9.82 -13.23 -2.81
CA LYS A 27 9.90 -14.33 -3.78
C LYS A 27 10.19 -15.66 -3.11
N LEU A 28 11.12 -15.67 -2.15
CA LEU A 28 11.53 -16.89 -1.45
C LEU A 28 10.36 -17.58 -0.73
N ILE A 29 9.43 -16.79 -0.19
CA ILE A 29 8.25 -17.27 0.53
C ILE A 29 6.95 -17.19 -0.29
N ASN A 30 7.04 -16.93 -1.61
CA ASN A 30 5.90 -16.81 -2.52
C ASN A 30 4.84 -15.78 -2.06
N ALA A 31 5.29 -14.60 -1.65
CA ALA A 31 4.49 -13.53 -1.04
C ALA A 31 4.66 -12.16 -1.74
N GLU A 32 4.96 -12.15 -3.05
CA GLU A 32 5.14 -10.91 -3.82
C GLU A 32 3.91 -10.00 -3.79
N ASN A 33 2.72 -10.61 -3.74
CA ASN A 33 1.44 -9.91 -3.71
C ASN A 33 1.00 -9.52 -2.29
N SER A 34 1.78 -9.86 -1.26
CA SER A 34 1.49 -9.54 0.14
C SER A 34 2.13 -8.23 0.56
N ASP A 35 1.59 -7.60 1.60
CA ASP A 35 2.20 -6.42 2.19
C ASP A 35 3.49 -6.80 2.92
N LEU A 36 4.42 -5.84 3.02
CA LEU A 36 5.70 -6.11 3.66
C LEU A 36 5.53 -6.50 5.13
N PHE A 37 4.53 -5.96 5.82
CA PHE A 37 4.30 -6.32 7.23
C PHE A 37 3.90 -7.79 7.39
N ASP A 38 3.05 -8.32 6.49
CA ASP A 38 2.67 -9.74 6.51
C ASP A 38 3.87 -10.64 6.27
N VAL A 39 4.73 -10.25 5.33
CA VAL A 39 5.95 -10.97 4.98
C VAL A 39 6.90 -11.01 6.18
N LEU A 40 7.08 -9.88 6.86
CA LEU A 40 7.95 -9.81 8.04
C LEU A 40 7.34 -10.59 9.22
N GLU A 41 6.03 -10.53 9.41
CA GLU A 41 5.33 -11.29 10.45
C GLU A 41 5.46 -12.80 10.19
N TYR A 42 5.28 -13.26 8.95
CA TYR A 42 5.48 -14.65 8.56
C TYR A 42 6.90 -15.15 8.82
N VAL A 43 7.91 -14.32 8.53
CA VAL A 43 9.32 -14.66 8.78
C VAL A 43 9.63 -14.74 10.27
N PHE A 44 9.01 -13.87 11.07
CA PHE A 44 9.14 -13.90 12.53
C PHE A 44 8.37 -15.06 13.18
N ASN A 45 7.19 -15.36 12.64
CA ASN A 45 6.26 -16.37 13.12
C ASN A 45 5.66 -17.14 11.93
N SER A 46 6.19 -18.32 11.66
CA SER A 46 5.80 -19.14 10.50
C SER A 46 4.35 -19.62 10.51
N ASP A 47 3.66 -19.54 11.65
CA ASP A 47 2.25 -19.91 11.77
C ASP A 47 1.31 -18.81 11.23
N PHE A 48 1.83 -17.59 11.01
CA PHE A 48 1.08 -16.48 10.46
C PHE A 48 0.58 -16.82 9.05
N GLN A 49 -0.71 -16.58 8.79
CA GLN A 49 -1.29 -16.81 7.46
C GLN A 49 -1.07 -15.57 6.60
N LEU A 50 -0.32 -15.74 5.51
CA LEU A 50 -0.09 -14.66 4.54
C LEU A 50 -1.41 -14.20 3.92
N MET A 51 -1.49 -12.91 3.67
CA MET A 51 -2.63 -12.25 3.05
C MET A 51 -2.14 -11.39 1.89
N THR A 52 -2.77 -11.55 0.72
CA THR A 52 -2.51 -10.68 -0.42
C THR A 52 -3.08 -9.28 -0.19
N ARG A 53 -2.53 -8.30 -0.89
CA ARG A 53 -3.06 -6.93 -0.90
C ARG A 53 -4.51 -6.91 -1.41
N GLN A 54 -4.86 -7.77 -2.36
CA GLN A 54 -6.23 -7.92 -2.88
C GLN A 54 -7.21 -8.35 -1.78
N GLU A 55 -6.86 -9.41 -1.04
CA GLU A 55 -7.69 -9.90 0.08
C GLU A 55 -7.83 -8.82 1.15
N ARG A 56 -6.73 -8.15 1.51
CA ARG A 56 -6.76 -7.04 2.48
C ARG A 56 -7.72 -5.94 2.08
N VAL A 57 -7.66 -5.53 0.81
CA VAL A 57 -8.56 -4.51 0.30
C VAL A 57 -10.00 -5.02 0.36
N SER A 58 -10.27 -6.24 -0.09
CA SER A 58 -11.61 -6.84 -0.06
C SER A 58 -12.24 -6.81 1.33
N GLU A 59 -11.49 -7.21 2.37
CA GLU A 59 -11.98 -7.23 3.76
C GLU A 59 -12.20 -5.83 4.34
N ALA A 60 -11.33 -4.88 4.01
CA ALA A 60 -11.40 -3.53 4.56
C ALA A 60 -12.34 -2.59 3.78
N ARG A 61 -12.66 -2.92 2.52
CA ARG A 61 -13.32 -2.03 1.56
C ARG A 61 -14.60 -1.41 2.10
N ALA A 62 -15.53 -2.22 2.60
CA ALA A 62 -16.81 -1.73 3.11
C ALA A 62 -16.62 -0.70 4.24
N LYS A 63 -15.67 -0.95 5.15
CA LYS A 63 -15.37 -0.03 6.26
C LYS A 63 -14.70 1.25 5.77
N ILE A 64 -13.80 1.15 4.80
CA ILE A 64 -13.08 2.31 4.23
C ILE A 64 -14.07 3.26 3.53
N LEU A 65 -15.03 2.71 2.79
CA LEU A 65 -15.95 3.50 1.95
C LEU A 65 -17.19 4.03 2.71
N PHE A 66 -17.51 3.45 3.87
CA PHE A 66 -18.78 3.68 4.58
C PHE A 66 -19.15 5.14 4.80
N SER A 67 -18.18 6.01 5.12
CA SER A 67 -18.43 7.43 5.44
C SER A 67 -18.09 8.39 4.30
N LEU A 68 -17.84 7.88 3.10
CA LEU A 68 -17.39 8.67 1.96
C LEU A 68 -18.55 8.94 1.00
N ASN A 69 -18.58 10.14 0.42
CA ASN A 69 -19.46 10.43 -0.71
C ASN A 69 -18.96 9.72 -1.98
N GLU A 70 -19.77 9.71 -3.04
CA GLU A 70 -19.47 8.98 -4.29
C GLU A 70 -18.12 9.38 -4.90
N VAL A 71 -17.82 10.67 -4.96
CA VAL A 71 -16.56 11.21 -5.50
C VAL A 71 -15.35 10.76 -4.67
N GLN A 72 -15.46 10.81 -3.35
CA GLN A 72 -14.43 10.33 -2.44
C GLN A 72 -14.26 8.81 -2.54
N GLN A 73 -15.35 8.05 -2.69
CA GLN A 73 -15.28 6.61 -2.91
C GLN A 73 -14.52 6.30 -4.19
N GLU A 74 -14.83 6.96 -5.32
CA GLU A 74 -14.09 6.76 -6.56
C GLU A 74 -12.59 7.03 -6.43
N PHE A 75 -12.20 8.10 -5.74
CA PHE A 75 -10.79 8.41 -5.52
C PHE A 75 -10.12 7.35 -4.64
N ILE A 76 -10.78 6.94 -3.57
CA ILE A 76 -10.24 5.91 -2.68
C ILE A 76 -10.15 4.55 -3.38
N GLU A 77 -11.11 4.19 -4.23
CA GLU A 77 -11.03 2.99 -5.07
C GLU A 77 -9.82 3.04 -6.02
N PHE A 78 -9.56 4.19 -6.63
CA PHE A 78 -8.36 4.38 -7.43
C PHE A 78 -7.09 4.17 -6.58
N VAL A 79 -7.01 4.74 -5.38
CA VAL A 79 -5.87 4.55 -4.47
C VAL A 79 -5.72 3.09 -4.06
N LEU A 80 -6.81 2.38 -3.76
CA LEU A 80 -6.80 0.96 -3.40
C LEU A 80 -6.33 0.09 -4.58
N SER A 81 -6.70 0.43 -5.81
CA SER A 81 -6.19 -0.27 -7.00
C SER A 81 -4.68 -0.13 -7.14
N LYS A 82 -4.14 1.07 -6.87
CA LYS A 82 -2.69 1.31 -6.87
C LYS A 82 -1.97 0.59 -5.74
N TYR A 83 -2.59 0.49 -4.57
CA TYR A 83 -2.07 -0.34 -3.48
C TYR A 83 -1.96 -1.81 -3.90
N ILE A 84 -2.98 -2.37 -4.56
CA ILE A 84 -2.97 -3.77 -5.03
C ILE A 84 -1.87 -3.99 -6.07
N GLU A 85 -1.69 -3.04 -7.00
CA GLU A 85 -0.72 -3.12 -8.09
C GLU A 85 0.73 -2.95 -7.59
N SER A 86 1.05 -1.80 -7.02
CA SER A 86 2.43 -1.37 -6.71
C SER A 86 2.74 -1.33 -5.22
N GLY A 87 1.75 -1.51 -4.35
CA GLY A 87 1.94 -1.50 -2.90
C GLY A 87 2.09 -0.09 -2.35
N VAL A 88 2.93 0.06 -1.33
CA VAL A 88 3.01 1.30 -0.54
C VAL A 88 4.06 2.28 -1.04
N GLU A 89 4.92 1.85 -1.97
CA GLU A 89 6.02 2.67 -2.48
C GLU A 89 5.51 3.91 -3.22
N GLU A 90 4.42 3.77 -3.97
CA GLU A 90 3.81 4.83 -4.77
C GLU A 90 2.74 5.62 -4.00
N LEU A 91 2.37 5.18 -2.79
CA LEU A 91 1.28 5.76 -1.99
C LEU A 91 1.79 6.63 -0.83
N LYS A 92 2.95 7.27 -1.01
CA LYS A 92 3.48 8.23 -0.04
C LYS A 92 2.59 9.47 0.03
N ARG A 93 2.53 10.15 1.17
CA ARG A 93 1.79 11.41 1.31
C ARG A 93 2.21 12.46 0.28
N SER A 94 3.50 12.50 -0.07
CA SER A 94 4.04 13.38 -1.12
C SER A 94 3.51 13.07 -2.53
N GLN A 95 2.93 11.89 -2.74
CA GLN A 95 2.34 11.48 -4.02
C GLN A 95 0.85 11.81 -4.13
N LEU A 96 0.23 12.38 -3.08
CA LEU A 96 -1.20 12.67 -3.09
C LEU A 96 -1.61 13.61 -4.23
N SER A 97 -0.84 14.68 -4.47
CA SER A 97 -1.07 15.57 -5.60
C SER A 97 -0.94 14.83 -6.94
N THR A 98 0.08 13.98 -7.08
CA THR A 98 0.28 13.14 -8.27
C THR A 98 -0.90 12.20 -8.50
N LEU A 99 -1.39 11.54 -7.45
CA LEU A 99 -2.53 10.62 -7.52
C LEU A 99 -3.82 11.34 -7.92
N LEU A 100 -4.05 12.54 -7.38
CA LEU A 100 -5.17 13.40 -7.78
C LEU A 100 -5.08 13.78 -9.25
N THR A 101 -3.90 14.22 -9.72
CA THR A 101 -3.67 14.54 -11.13
C THR A 101 -3.82 13.33 -12.04
N ILE A 102 -3.37 12.14 -11.63
CA ILE A 102 -3.55 10.91 -12.43
C ILE A 102 -5.04 10.56 -12.57
N LYS A 103 -5.84 10.70 -11.50
CA LYS A 103 -7.28 10.36 -11.54
C LYS A 103 -8.13 11.42 -12.25
N TYR A 104 -7.85 12.71 -12.01
CA TYR A 104 -8.70 13.82 -12.46
C TYR A 104 -8.08 14.67 -13.58
N GLN A 105 -6.94 14.28 -14.13
CA GLN A 105 -6.12 15.03 -15.12
C GLN A 105 -5.45 16.31 -14.61
N SER A 106 -6.06 17.04 -13.66
CA SER A 106 -5.43 18.18 -13.00
C SER A 106 -5.90 18.35 -11.54
N LEU A 107 -5.23 19.23 -10.78
CA LEU A 107 -5.67 19.57 -9.43
C LEU A 107 -6.87 20.52 -9.44
N GLU A 108 -7.01 21.34 -10.47
CA GLU A 108 -8.18 22.20 -10.70
C GLU A 108 -9.41 21.35 -10.96
N ASP A 109 -9.32 20.36 -11.85
CA ASP A 109 -10.42 19.43 -12.12
C ASP A 109 -10.81 18.66 -10.86
N ALA A 110 -9.84 18.28 -10.01
CA ALA A 110 -10.09 17.60 -8.75
C ALA A 110 -10.85 18.45 -7.70
N LYS A 111 -10.86 19.79 -7.82
CA LYS A 111 -11.61 20.69 -6.92
C LYS A 111 -13.06 20.91 -7.36
N GLU A 112 -13.35 20.67 -8.62
CA GLU A 112 -14.69 20.86 -9.23
C GLU A 112 -15.61 19.64 -9.02
N VAL A 113 -15.09 18.57 -8.42
CA VAL A 113 -15.80 17.30 -8.17
C VAL A 113 -16.26 17.17 -6.73
#